data_AF-A0A536VKP3-F1
#
_entry.id   AF-A0A536VKP3-F1
#
_cell.length_a   1.000
_cell.length_b   1.000
_cell.length_c   1.000
_cell.angle_alpha   90.00
_cell.angle_beta   90.00
_cell.angle_gamma   90.00
#
_symmetry.space_group_name_H-M   'P 1'
#
loop_
_entity.id
_entity.type
_entity.pdbx_description
1 polymer ?
#
loop_
_entity_poly.entity_id
_entity_poly.type
_entity_poly.pdbx_seq_one_letter_code
_entity_poly.pdbx_strand_id
1 'polypeptide(L)'
;STINRNPKAYALAIIGAEYVLGLLPRGTHDYARFLKPSEIASSARAAGLETEALIGMTYNPFTKTYRLEPDTSVNYIMTFRRAE
;
A
#
# COMPACT_ATOMS: atom_id res chain seq x y z
N SER A 1 2.19 -6.21 1.48
CA SER A 1 1.55 -4.88 1.54
C SER A 1 2.52 -3.87 0.93
N THR A 2 2.03 -2.97 0.07
CA THR A 2 2.83 -1.87 -0.50
C THR A 2 2.06 -0.55 -0.35
N ILE A 3 2.77 0.57 -0.27
CA ILE A 3 2.15 1.90 -0.19
C ILE A 3 1.63 2.28 -1.57
N ASN A 4 0.39 2.76 -1.63
CA ASN A 4 -0.21 3.20 -2.88
C ASN A 4 0.47 4.48 -3.37
N ARG A 5 0.87 4.55 -4.65
CA ARG A 5 1.43 5.77 -5.22
C ARG A 5 0.34 6.82 -5.48
N ASN A 6 -0.10 7.47 -4.41
CA ASN A 6 -0.99 8.62 -4.46
C ASN A 6 -0.62 9.66 -3.38
N PRO A 7 -1.06 10.93 -3.55
CA PRO A 7 -0.67 12.01 -2.63
C PRO A 7 -1.17 11.81 -1.20
N LYS A 8 -2.32 11.13 -1.02
CA LYS A 8 -2.89 10.82 0.29
C LYS A 8 -2.02 9.83 1.06
N ALA A 9 -1.56 8.78 0.39
CA ALA A 9 -0.65 7.79 0.94
C ALA A 9 0.73 8.39 1.28
N TYR A 10 1.24 9.27 0.43
CA TYR A 10 2.46 10.03 0.72
C TYR A 10 2.29 10.89 1.98
N ALA A 11 1.22 11.67 2.06
CA ALA A 11 0.95 12.49 3.22
C ALA A 11 0.76 11.65 4.50
N LEU A 12 -0.05 10.59 4.47
CA LEU A 12 -0.36 9.84 5.68
C LEU A 12 0.81 8.96 6.14
N ALA A 13 1.49 8.27 5.22
CA ALA A 13 2.55 7.34 5.56
C ALA A 13 3.88 8.04 5.86
N ILE A 14 4.26 9.05 5.06
CA ILE A 14 5.57 9.71 5.22
C ILE A 14 5.46 10.83 6.25
N ILE A 15 4.45 11.70 6.20
CA ILE A 15 4.30 12.76 7.22
C ILE A 15 3.90 12.13 8.57
N GLY A 16 3.03 11.14 8.58
CA GLY A 16 2.67 10.42 9.80
C GLY A 16 3.85 9.69 10.45
N ALA A 17 4.63 8.91 9.68
CA ALA A 17 5.72 8.11 10.26
C ALA A 17 7.02 8.90 10.50
N GLU A 18 7.42 9.80 9.59
CA GLU A 18 8.67 10.57 9.71
C GLU A 18 8.51 11.83 10.57
N TYR A 19 7.39 12.54 10.50
CA TYR A 19 7.23 13.84 11.16
C TYR A 19 6.41 13.80 12.45
N VAL A 20 5.40 12.92 12.56
CA VAL A 20 4.54 12.84 13.75
C VAL A 20 5.02 11.77 14.73
N LEU A 21 5.40 10.59 14.24
CA LEU A 21 5.79 9.46 15.09
C LEU A 21 7.31 9.30 15.28
N GLY A 22 8.13 9.99 14.49
CA GLY A 22 9.60 9.96 14.60
C GLY A 22 10.22 8.57 14.38
N LEU A 23 9.52 7.67 13.66
CA LEU A 23 9.89 6.27 13.53
C LEU A 23 10.99 6.02 12.49
N LEU A 24 11.20 6.94 11.55
CA LEU A 24 12.12 6.75 10.42
C LEU A 24 12.93 8.02 10.06
N PRO A 25 14.17 7.88 9.56
CA PRO A 25 15.00 9.01 9.12
C PRO A 25 14.37 9.74 7.92
N ARG A 26 14.39 11.06 7.97
CA ARG A 26 13.83 11.94 6.94
C ARG A 26 14.45 11.66 5.56
N GLY A 27 13.60 11.55 4.54
CA GLY A 27 14.04 11.43 3.14
C GLY A 27 14.34 10.01 2.67
N THR A 28 13.87 8.99 3.39
CA THR A 28 14.08 7.57 3.02
C THR A 28 13.05 7.02 2.03
N HIS A 29 11.93 7.72 1.82
CA HIS A 29 10.86 7.26 0.93
C HIS A 29 10.86 7.98 -0.42
N ASP A 30 11.48 7.36 -1.42
CA ASP A 30 11.38 7.77 -2.81
C ASP A 30 9.98 7.42 -3.35
N TYR A 31 9.10 8.43 -3.38
CA TYR A 31 7.72 8.32 -3.85
C TYR A 31 7.60 7.76 -5.28
N ALA A 32 8.65 7.90 -6.10
CA ALA A 32 8.65 7.40 -7.47
C ALA A 32 8.73 5.86 -7.54
N ARG A 33 9.17 5.19 -6.47
CA ARG A 33 9.30 3.72 -6.42
C ARG A 33 8.02 2.98 -6.05
N PHE A 34 7.00 3.69 -5.58
CA PHE A 34 5.72 3.05 -5.26
C PHE A 34 4.95 2.70 -6.53
N LEU A 35 4.34 1.52 -6.53
CA LEU A 35 3.49 1.06 -7.63
C LEU A 35 2.02 1.37 -7.30
N LYS A 36 1.24 1.65 -8.33
CA LYS A 36 -0.22 1.72 -8.22
C LYS A 36 -0.80 0.30 -8.33
N PRO A 37 -1.94 0.01 -7.68
CA PRO A 37 -2.64 -1.26 -7.85
C PRO A 37 -2.92 -1.60 -9.32
N SER A 38 -3.23 -0.60 -10.14
CA SER A 38 -3.49 -0.76 -11.58
C SER A 38 -2.26 -1.22 -12.37
N GLU A 39 -1.06 -0.76 -11.99
CA GLU A 39 0.19 -1.16 -12.63
C GLU A 39 0.49 -2.64 -12.33
N ILE A 40 0.29 -3.06 -11.07
CA ILE A 40 0.45 -4.46 -10.69
C ILE A 40 -0.62 -5.34 -11.35
N ALA A 41 -1.89 -4.91 -11.37
CA ALA A 41 -2.97 -5.63 -12.04
C ALA A 41 -2.70 -5.80 -13.55
N SER A 42 -2.09 -4.81 -14.20
CA SER A 42 -1.71 -4.90 -15.60
C SER A 42 -0.61 -5.95 -15.82
N SER A 43 0.45 -5.92 -15.01
CA SER A 43 1.54 -6.91 -15.09
C SER A 43 1.08 -8.32 -14.76
N ALA A 44 0.19 -8.47 -13.77
CA ALA A 44 -0.40 -9.75 -13.40
C ALA A 44 -1.21 -10.36 -14.55
N ARG A 45 -2.05 -9.57 -15.22
CA ARG A 45 -2.80 -10.03 -16.40
C ARG A 45 -1.88 -10.44 -17.55
N ALA A 46 -0.81 -9.68 -17.80
CA ALA A 46 0.19 -10.04 -18.81
C ALA A 46 0.91 -11.37 -18.48
N ALA A 47 0.96 -11.76 -17.20
CA ALA A 47 1.51 -13.02 -16.74
C ALA A 47 0.49 -14.17 -16.64
N GLY A 48 -0.75 -13.99 -17.12
CA GLY A 48 -1.81 -15.02 -17.03
C GLY A 48 -2.40 -15.17 -15.64
N LEU A 49 -2.36 -14.12 -14.82
CA LEU A 49 -2.96 -14.07 -13.49
C LEU A 49 -4.15 -13.11 -13.46
N GLU A 50 -5.15 -13.46 -12.66
CA GLU A 50 -6.30 -12.61 -12.36
C GLU A 50 -6.23 -12.07 -10.94
N THR A 51 -6.66 -10.81 -10.77
CA THR A 51 -6.76 -10.22 -9.43
C THR A 51 -7.97 -10.81 -8.71
N GLU A 52 -7.74 -11.42 -7.56
CA GLU A 52 -8.79 -12.04 -6.75
C GLU A 52 -9.27 -11.07 -5.65
N ALA A 53 -8.35 -10.43 -4.93
CA ALA A 53 -8.67 -9.48 -3.89
C ALA A 53 -7.72 -8.29 -3.89
N LEU A 54 -8.25 -7.14 -3.45
CA LEU A 54 -7.51 -5.92 -3.17
C LEU A 54 -8.00 -5.39 -1.82
N ILE A 55 -7.14 -5.37 -0.81
CA ILE A 55 -7.47 -4.94 0.55
C ILE A 55 -6.36 -4.06 1.13
N GLY A 56 -6.72 -3.05 1.90
CA GLY A 56 -5.79 -2.22 2.65
C GLY A 56 -5.53 -2.74 4.05
N MET A 57 -4.62 -2.07 4.75
CA MET A 57 -4.29 -2.37 6.13
C MET A 57 -4.07 -1.08 6.91
N THR A 58 -4.76 -0.92 8.04
CA THR A 58 -4.56 0.22 8.94
C THR A 58 -3.91 -0.23 10.23
N TYR A 59 -3.03 0.63 10.75
CA TYR A 59 -2.38 0.48 12.04
C TYR A 59 -3.02 1.41 13.07
N ASN A 60 -3.46 0.86 14.19
CA ASN A 60 -3.92 1.67 15.32
C ASN A 60 -2.74 1.87 16.31
N PRO A 61 -2.23 3.10 16.49
CA PRO A 61 -1.09 3.35 17.37
C PRO A 61 -1.43 3.22 18.86
N PHE A 62 -2.69 3.39 19.25
CA PHE A 62 -3.13 3.29 20.65
C PHE A 62 -3.24 1.83 21.10
N THR A 63 -3.84 0.98 20.27
CA THR A 63 -3.95 -0.46 20.55
C THR A 63 -2.75 -1.25 20.02
N LYS A 64 -1.89 -0.62 19.22
CA LYS A 64 -0.74 -1.23 18.53
C LYS A 64 -1.12 -2.44 17.67
N THR A 65 -2.34 -2.45 17.12
CA THR A 65 -2.86 -3.55 16.31
C THR A 65 -2.99 -3.15 14.85
N TYR A 66 -2.72 -4.11 13.97
CA TYR A 66 -2.99 -4.00 12.55
C TYR A 66 -4.36 -4.61 12.24
N ARG A 67 -5.09 -3.99 11.30
CA ARG A 67 -6.38 -4.49 10.81
C ARG A 67 -6.44 -4.39 9.29
N LEU A 68 -7.01 -5.40 8.66
CA LEU A 68 -7.34 -5.36 7.24
C LEU A 68 -8.63 -4.58 7.00
N GLU A 69 -8.66 -3.75 5.96
CA GLU A 69 -9.80 -2.91 5.65
C GLU A 69 -9.99 -2.72 4.13
N PRO A 70 -11.22 -2.45 3.65
CA PRO A 70 -11.44 -2.21 2.22
C PRO A 70 -10.76 -0.93 1.68
N ASP A 71 -10.35 0.01 2.55
CA ASP A 71 -9.70 1.24 2.11
C ASP A 71 -8.27 0.98 1.64
N THR A 72 -8.06 1.05 0.32
CA THR A 72 -6.76 0.84 -0.35
C THR A 72 -6.08 2.15 -0.76
N SER A 73 -6.61 3.28 -0.26
CA SER A 73 -6.12 4.62 -0.61
C SER A 73 -4.76 4.97 -0.02
N VAL A 74 -4.29 4.24 1.00
CA VAL A 74 -2.97 4.49 1.62
C VAL A 74 -1.99 3.37 1.30
N ASN A 75 -2.41 2.13 1.48
CA ASN A 75 -1.63 0.94 1.17
C ASN A 75 -2.56 -0.15 0.69
N TYR A 76 -1.98 -1.18 0.10
CA TYR A 76 -2.76 -2.28 -0.42
C TYR A 76 -2.00 -3.61 -0.38
N ILE A 77 -2.78 -4.67 -0.35
CA ILE A 77 -2.42 -6.07 -0.49
C ILE A 77 -3.28 -6.61 -1.62
N MET A 78 -2.64 -7.27 -2.58
CA MET A 78 -3.33 -7.92 -3.70
C MET A 78 -3.09 -9.42 -3.65
N THR A 79 -4.13 -10.19 -3.88
CA THR A 79 -4.03 -11.62 -4.16
C THR A 79 -4.33 -11.86 -5.63
N PHE A 80 -3.62 -12.82 -6.20
CA PHE A 80 -3.76 -13.21 -7.59
C PHE A 80 -3.96 -14.71 -7.68
N ARG A 81 -4.82 -15.12 -8.60
CA ARG A 81 -5.04 -16.52 -8.96
C ARG A 81 -4.64 -16.75 -10.40
N ARG A 82 -4.28 -17.98 -10.75
CA ARG A 82 -4.02 -18.35 -12.15
C ARG A 82 -5.33 -18.19 -12.95
N ALA A 83 -5.25 -17.52 -14.10
CA ALA A 83 -6.36 -17.48 -15.05
C ALA A 83 -6.57 -18.91 -15.61
N GLU A 84 -7.81 -19.38 -15.63
CA GLU A 84 -8.18 -20.64 -16.27
C GLU A 84 -8.45 -20.46 -17.76
#